data_AF-A0A0F9QTW7-F1
#
_entry.id   AF-A0A0F9QTW7-F1
#
_cell.length_a   1.000
_cell.length_b   1.000
_cell.length_c   1.000
_cell.angle_alpha   90.00
_cell.angle_beta   90.00
_cell.angle_gamma   90.00
#
_symmetry.space_group_name_H-M   'P 1'
#
loop_
_entity.id
_entity.type
_entity.pdbx_description
1 polymer ?
#
loop_
_entity_poly.entity_id
_entity_poly.type
_entity_poly.pdbx_seq_one_letter_code
_entity_poly.pdbx_strand_id
1 'polypeptide(L)'
;MMTMTQQELLSAFVDGELNEQQLDELLALVDNNDSAKSNLMQYQFSSDIMHGYVTGKQPLDISQSIAEKIADEPNLSVAKSKTIFPDRIGDRRRLC
;
A
#
# COMPACT_ATOMS: atom_id res chain seq x y z
N MET A 1 5.32 22.94 2.02
CA MET A 1 3.85 23.04 2.14
C MET A 1 3.25 22.20 1.03
N MET A 2 2.36 21.26 1.35
CA MET A 2 1.69 20.41 0.36
C MET A 2 0.67 21.22 -0.45
N THR A 3 0.46 20.87 -1.71
CA THR A 3 -0.69 21.36 -2.49
C THR A 3 -1.96 20.57 -2.13
N MET A 4 -3.12 21.14 -2.44
CA MET A 4 -4.41 20.44 -2.26
C MET A 4 -4.47 19.13 -3.06
N THR A 5 -3.93 19.12 -4.29
CA THR A 5 -3.83 17.92 -5.13
C THR A 5 -2.97 16.83 -4.50
N GLN A 6 -1.86 17.19 -3.85
CA GLN A 6 -0.99 16.23 -3.15
C GLN A 6 -1.68 15.64 -1.92
N GLN A 7 -2.49 16.43 -1.21
CA GLN A 7 -3.27 15.94 -0.07
C GLN A 7 -4.35 14.94 -0.51
N GLU A 8 -5.03 15.22 -1.63
CA GLU A 8 -6.03 14.31 -2.21
C GLU A 8 -5.41 12.98 -2.65
N LEU A 9 -4.20 13.00 -3.25
CA LEU A 9 -3.48 11.78 -3.59
C LEU A 9 -3.18 10.93 -2.34
N LEU A 10 -2.71 11.57 -1.26
CA LEU A 10 -2.41 10.88 -0.01
C LEU A 10 -3.66 10.28 0.63
N SER A 11 -4.81 10.96 0.61
CA SER A 11 -6.07 10.40 1.14
C SER A 11 -6.59 9.26 0.26
N ALA A 12 -6.59 9.44 -1.06
CA ALA A 12 -7.06 8.42 -2.00
C ALA A 12 -6.20 7.15 -1.95
N PHE A 13 -4.91 7.26 -1.61
CA PHE A 13 -4.06 6.10 -1.31
C PHE A 13 -4.54 5.32 -0.09
N VAL A 14 -4.84 6.01 1.02
CA VAL A 14 -5.29 5.38 2.26
C VAL A 14 -6.66 4.69 2.08
N ASP A 15 -7.50 5.25 1.22
CA ASP A 15 -8.81 4.68 0.87
C ASP A 15 -8.72 3.57 -0.19
N GLY A 16 -7.57 3.40 -0.85
CA GLY A 16 -7.35 2.38 -1.88
C GLY A 16 -7.94 2.72 -3.25
N GLU A 17 -8.17 4.01 -3.54
CA GLU A 17 -8.85 4.50 -4.75
C GLU A 17 -7.89 4.97 -5.86
N LEU A 18 -6.57 4.81 -5.70
CA LEU A 18 -5.59 5.26 -6.69
C LEU A 18 -5.55 4.39 -7.95
N ASN A 19 -5.34 5.05 -9.08
CA ASN A 19 -4.94 4.40 -10.33
C ASN A 19 -3.39 4.27 -10.43
N GLU A 20 -2.90 3.49 -11.39
CA GLU A 20 -1.46 3.22 -11.56
C GLU A 20 -0.61 4.51 -11.72
N GLN A 21 -1.09 5.48 -12.50
CA GLN A 21 -0.37 6.73 -12.74
C GLN A 21 -0.28 7.61 -11.48
N GLN A 22 -1.39 7.68 -10.74
CA GLN A 22 -1.45 8.42 -9.47
C GLN A 22 -0.60 7.74 -8.38
N LEU A 23 -0.50 6.41 -8.42
CA LEU A 23 0.37 5.67 -7.51
C LEU A 23 1.84 6.00 -7.77
N ASP A 24 2.27 6.02 -9.03
CA ASP A 24 3.63 6.41 -9.40
C ASP A 24 3.94 7.86 -8.97
N GLU A 25 2.98 8.78 -9.14
CA GLU A 25 3.11 10.17 -8.70
C GLU A 25 3.22 10.27 -7.17
N LEU A 26 2.41 9.51 -6.43
CA LEU A 26 2.45 9.45 -4.97
C LEU A 26 3.77 8.87 -4.46
N LEU A 27 4.29 7.80 -5.10
CA LEU A 27 5.58 7.21 -4.74
C LEU A 27 6.72 8.22 -4.93
N ALA A 28 6.74 8.91 -6.08
CA ALA A 28 7.73 9.97 -6.33
C ALA A 28 7.61 11.13 -5.32
N LEU A 29 6.38 11.48 -4.91
CA LEU A 29 6.14 12.52 -3.92
C LEU A 29 6.65 12.13 -2.53
N VAL A 30 6.36 10.91 -2.06
CA VAL A 30 6.74 10.44 -0.73
C VAL A 30 8.24 10.22 -0.61
N ASP A 31 8.90 9.79 -1.68
CA ASP A 31 10.35 9.58 -1.72
C ASP A 31 11.14 10.90 -1.61
N ASN A 32 10.61 11.97 -2.21
CA ASN A 32 11.30 13.26 -2.26
C ASN A 32 10.82 14.28 -1.20
N ASN A 33 9.84 13.93 -0.36
CA ASN A 33 9.22 14.89 0.56
C ASN A 33 8.87 14.28 1.92
N ASP A 34 9.70 14.58 2.92
CA ASP A 34 9.48 14.14 4.31
C ASP A 34 8.15 14.61 4.90
N SER A 35 7.65 15.77 4.48
CA SER A 35 6.34 16.26 4.93
C SER A 35 5.20 15.45 4.32
N ALA A 36 5.34 14.92 3.10
CA ALA A 36 4.35 14.02 2.49
C ALA A 36 4.33 12.70 3.26
N LYS A 37 5.51 12.15 3.54
CA LYS A 37 5.68 10.91 4.31
C LYS A 37 5.06 11.02 5.70
N SER A 38 5.32 12.12 6.41
CA SER A 38 4.73 12.37 7.73
C SER A 38 3.20 12.45 7.68
N ASN A 39 2.64 13.14 6.68
CA ASN A 39 1.19 13.24 6.53
C ASN A 39 0.55 11.90 6.17
N LEU A 40 1.20 11.12 5.31
CA LEU A 40 0.76 9.78 4.94
C LEU A 40 0.67 8.86 6.17
N MET A 41 1.72 8.85 7.00
CA MET A 41 1.73 8.07 8.24
C MET A 41 0.61 8.49 9.19
N GLN A 42 0.31 9.79 9.27
CA GLN A 42 -0.79 10.29 10.10
C GLN A 42 -2.16 9.84 9.58
N TYR A 43 -2.38 9.86 8.25
CA TYR A 43 -3.62 9.39 7.64
C TYR A 43 -3.81 7.89 7.85
N GLN A 44 -2.75 7.08 7.63
CA GLN A 44 -2.79 5.65 7.91
C GLN A 44 -3.14 5.36 9.37
N PHE A 45 -2.47 6.03 10.32
CA PHE A 45 -2.75 5.86 11.74
C PHE A 45 -4.19 6.25 12.10
N SER A 46 -4.70 7.33 11.52
CA SER A 46 -6.09 7.76 11.72
C SER A 46 -7.07 6.72 11.18
N SER A 47 -6.79 6.15 10.01
CA SER A 47 -7.56 5.05 9.43
C SER A 47 -7.52 3.82 10.33
N ASP A 48 -6.34 3.42 10.83
CA ASP A 48 -6.18 2.26 11.70
C ASP A 48 -6.94 2.42 13.03
N ILE A 49 -7.00 3.63 13.59
CA ILE A 49 -7.84 3.94 14.76
C ILE A 49 -9.31 3.74 14.41
N MET A 50 -9.78 4.27 13.27
CA MET A 50 -11.18 4.16 12.85
C MET A 50 -11.60 2.70 12.61
N HIS A 51 -10.70 1.88 12.07
CA HIS A 51 -10.91 0.44 11.88
C HIS A 51 -10.73 -0.38 13.16
N GLY A 52 -10.25 0.22 14.25
CA GLY A 52 -10.00 -0.46 15.53
C GLY A 52 -8.78 -1.38 15.54
N TYR A 53 -7.86 -1.23 14.56
CA TYR A 53 -6.62 -2.00 14.51
C TYR A 53 -5.62 -1.59 15.58
N VAL A 54 -5.71 -0.35 16.07
CA VAL A 54 -4.84 0.18 17.11
C VAL A 54 -5.65 0.57 18.35
N THR A 55 -5.23 0.07 19.51
CA THR A 55 -5.84 0.38 20.82
C THR A 55 -4.98 1.32 21.68
N GLY A 56 -3.74 1.61 21.25
CA GLY A 56 -2.79 2.47 21.95
C GLY A 56 -2.77 3.92 21.44
N LYS A 57 -2.32 4.85 22.29
CA LYS A 57 -2.31 6.31 22.01
C LYS A 57 -1.11 6.81 21.20
N GLN A 58 -0.09 5.98 20.96
CA GLN A 58 1.17 6.41 20.35
C GLN A 58 1.50 5.50 19.16
N PRO A 59 1.63 6.04 17.94
CA PRO A 59 2.16 5.28 16.82
C PRO A 59 3.63 4.94 17.12
N LEU A 60 3.95 3.65 17.14
CA LEU A 60 5.34 3.19 17.18
C LEU A 60 5.86 3.17 15.74
N ASP A 61 6.73 4.13 15.40
CA ASP A 61 7.36 4.15 14.09
C ASP A 61 8.54 3.17 14.04
N ILE A 62 8.29 1.98 13.50
CA ILE A 62 9.33 0.99 13.15
C ILE A 62 9.65 0.99 11.65
N SER A 63 9.03 1.89 10.88
CA SER A 63 9.09 1.87 9.41
C SER A 63 10.52 1.98 8.90
N GLN A 64 11.34 2.82 9.54
CA GLN A 64 12.75 2.98 9.20
C GLN A 64 13.55 1.69 9.45
N SER A 65 13.37 1.07 10.61
CA SER A 65 14.08 -0.17 10.96
C SER A 65 13.73 -1.31 10.01
N ILE A 66 12.47 -1.37 9.56
CA ILE A 66 12.02 -2.32 8.55
C ILE A 66 12.66 -1.99 7.19
N ALA A 67 12.65 -0.73 6.76
CA ALA A 67 13.21 -0.32 5.48
C ALA A 67 14.71 -0.64 5.36
N GLU A 68 15.48 -0.40 6.42
CA GLU A 68 16.91 -0.75 6.49
C GLU A 68 17.13 -2.25 6.33
N LYS A 69 16.32 -3.07 7.01
CA LYS A 69 16.42 -4.54 6.88
C LYS A 69 16.00 -5.04 5.51
N ILE A 70 14.98 -4.45 4.90
CA ILE A 70 14.54 -4.81 3.53
C ILE A 70 15.63 -4.46 2.51
N ALA A 71 16.36 -3.37 2.69
CA ALA A 71 17.46 -2.99 1.79
C ALA A 71 18.60 -4.02 1.79
N ASP A 72 18.81 -4.73 2.90
CA ASP A 72 19.78 -5.81 3.03
C ASP A 72 19.28 -7.16 2.47
N GLU A 73 17.98 -7.29 2.17
CA GLU A 73 17.42 -8.52 1.61
C GLU A 73 17.74 -8.65 0.11
N PRO A 74 18.00 -9.88 -0.38
CA PRO A 74 18.17 -10.11 -1.81
C PRO A 74 16.86 -9.78 -2.55
N ASN A 75 16.95 -8.99 -3.62
CA ASN A 75 15.80 -8.65 -4.46
C ASN A 75 14.99 -9.89 -4.80
N LEU A 76 13.71 -9.89 -4.40
CA LEU A 76 12.76 -10.93 -4.77
C LEU A 76 12.53 -10.86 -6.27
N SER A 77 13.31 -11.63 -7.03
CA SER A 77 13.03 -11.92 -8.42
C SER A 77 11.78 -12.79 -8.46
N VAL A 78 10.62 -12.15 -8.56
CA VAL A 78 9.40 -12.84 -8.97
C VAL A 78 9.60 -13.18 -10.44
N ALA A 79 10.28 -14.31 -10.70
CA ALA A 79 10.06 -15.01 -11.95
C ALA A 79 8.53 -15.18 -12.04
N LYS A 80 7.92 -14.60 -13.08
CA LYS A 80 6.50 -14.81 -13.39
C LYS A 80 6.30 -16.30 -13.57
N SER A 81 6.08 -17.04 -12.50
CA SER A 81 5.61 -18.40 -12.58
C SER A 81 4.21 -18.24 -13.14
N LYS A 82 4.08 -18.61 -14.42
CA LYS A 82 2.81 -18.76 -15.10
C LYS A 82 1.95 -19.62 -14.18
N THR A 83 1.06 -18.99 -13.43
CA THR A 83 0.07 -19.66 -12.63
C THR A 83 -0.85 -20.35 -13.61
N ILE A 84 -0.58 -21.64 -13.84
CA ILE A 84 -1.50 -22.58 -14.44
C ILE A 84 -2.57 -22.80 -13.37
N PHE A 85 -3.50 -21.85 -13.22
CA PHE A 85 -4.78 -22.16 -12.61
C PHE A 85 -5.56 -22.95 -13.65
N PRO A 86 -5.87 -24.24 -13.44
CA PRO A 86 -6.80 -24.92 -14.31
C PRO A 86 -8.14 -24.20 -14.15
N ASP A 87 -8.64 -23.68 -15.27
CA ASP A 87 -9.97 -23.14 -15.43
C ASP A 87 -10.98 -24.19 -14.94
N ARG A 88 -11.43 -24.08 -13.68
CA ARG A 88 -12.55 -24.85 -13.14
C ARG A 88 -13.83 -24.02 -13.28
N ILE A 89 -14.05 -23.43 -14.45
CA ILE A 89 -15.36 -22.96 -14.85
C ILE A 89 -15.76 -23.71 -16.12
N GLY A 90 -16.29 -24.91 -15.92
CA GLY A 90 -16.84 -25.70 -17.00
C GLY A 90 -17.44 -27.00 -16.51
N ASP A 91 -18.77 -27.07 -16.62
CA ASP A 91 -19.54 -28.31 -16.71
C ASP A 91 -20.10 -28.94 -15.42
N ARG A 92 -21.20 -28.35 -14.91
CA ARG A 92 -22.25 -29.11 -14.19
C ARG A 92 -23.46 -29.39 -15.09
N ARG A 93 -23.24 -29.97 -16.28
CA ARG A 93 -24.33 -30.62 -17.02
C ARG A 93 -23.85 -31.90 -17.69
N ARG A 94 -23.98 -33.03 -16.97
CA ARG A 94 -24.54 -34.31 -17.48
C ARG A 94 -24.37 -35.48 -16.50
N LEU A 95 -25.51 -36.17 -16.24
CA LEU A 95 -25.70 -37.63 -16.06
C LEU A 95 -25.04 -38.22 -14.78
N CYS A 96 -25.74 -38.78 -13.80
CA CYS A 96 -27.00 -39.55 -13.78
C CYS A 96 -27.87 -39.21 -12.57
#